data_AF-A0A949WVD5-F1
#
_entry.id   AF-A0A949WVD5-F1
#
_cell.length_a   1.000
_cell.length_b   1.000
_cell.length_c   1.000
_cell.angle_alpha   90.00
_cell.angle_beta   90.00
_cell.angle_gamma   90.00
#
_symmetry.space_group_name_H-M   'P 1'
#
loop_
_entity.id
_entity.type
_entity.pdbx_description
1 polymer ?
#
loop_
_entity_poly.entity_id
_entity_poly.type
_entity_poly.pdbx_seq_one_letter_code
_entity_poly.pdbx_strand_id
1 'polypeptide(L)'
;MLKCEVCGKQADKHHIVYRSQGGVDFPLNFKYLCSEHHRGKNGPHKSRKLDVEFKIELQKKLNDLLCKDYYTIDELVCLIEINKGMLRRLLKDYKIYKEGYKKTDIIYRLMGKKIYTEDMLEEYYDFIANF
;
A
#
# COMPACT_ATOMS: atom_id res chain seq x y z
N MET A 1 -21.28 9.43 3.18
CA MET A 1 -21.01 8.87 1.84
C MET A 1 -19.56 9.15 1.49
N LEU A 2 -18.81 8.16 0.99
CA LEU A 2 -17.40 8.35 0.62
C LEU A 2 -17.31 9.19 -0.66
N LYS A 3 -16.31 10.07 -0.72
CA LYS A 3 -16.07 10.97 -1.86
C LYS A 3 -14.77 10.60 -2.56
N CYS A 4 -14.77 10.74 -3.88
CA CYS A 4 -13.61 10.48 -4.71
C CYS A 4 -12.53 11.51 -4.42
N GLU A 5 -11.33 11.05 -4.13
CA GLU A 5 -10.17 11.92 -3.84
C GLU A 5 -9.74 12.75 -5.05
N VAL A 6 -10.14 12.36 -6.27
CA VAL A 6 -9.79 13.07 -7.51
C VAL A 6 -10.83 14.13 -7.88
N CYS A 7 -12.13 13.83 -7.75
CA CYS A 7 -13.19 14.71 -8.29
C CYS A 7 -14.40 14.92 -7.35
N GLY A 8 -14.39 14.39 -6.13
CA GLY A 8 -15.43 14.61 -5.13
C GLY A 8 -16.76 13.86 -5.34
N LYS A 9 -16.95 13.18 -6.49
CA LYS A 9 -18.12 12.30 -6.76
C LYS A 9 -18.21 11.15 -5.75
N GLN A 10 -19.34 10.45 -5.70
CA GLN A 10 -19.48 9.23 -4.90
C GLN A 10 -18.36 8.22 -5.23
N ALA A 11 -17.76 7.64 -4.20
CA ALA A 11 -16.61 6.75 -4.34
C ALA A 11 -16.82 5.36 -3.75
N ASP A 12 -16.13 4.41 -4.36
CA ASP A 12 -15.89 3.08 -3.83
C ASP A 12 -14.50 3.03 -3.18
N LYS A 13 -14.33 2.06 -2.27
CA LYS A 13 -13.02 1.73 -1.70
C LYS A 13 -12.19 0.95 -2.74
N HIS A 14 -10.98 1.44 -3.00
CA HIS A 14 -9.96 0.77 -3.80
C HIS A 14 -8.80 0.35 -2.88
N HIS A 15 -8.34 -0.90 -3.00
CA HIS A 15 -7.13 -1.37 -2.33
C HIS A 15 -5.92 -1.03 -3.18
N ILE A 16 -5.00 -0.22 -2.66
CA ILE A 16 -3.77 0.16 -3.37
C ILE A 16 -2.90 -1.08 -3.62
N VAL A 17 -2.61 -1.84 -2.57
CA VAL A 17 -2.07 -3.20 -2.68
C VAL A 17 -3.25 -4.17 -2.63
N TYR A 18 -3.52 -4.81 -3.77
CA TYR A 18 -4.63 -5.74 -3.89
C TYR A 18 -4.51 -6.92 -2.93
N ARG A 19 -5.65 -7.44 -2.46
CA ARG A 19 -5.69 -8.66 -1.63
C ARG A 19 -5.07 -9.87 -2.32
N SER A 20 -5.26 -10.00 -3.65
CA SER A 20 -4.61 -11.03 -4.47
C SER A 20 -3.09 -10.92 -4.53
N GLN A 21 -2.54 -9.75 -4.22
CA GLN A 21 -1.10 -9.47 -4.13
C GLN A 21 -0.60 -9.52 -2.69
N GLY A 22 -1.39 -10.06 -1.74
CA GLY A 22 -1.02 -10.15 -0.33
C GLY A 22 -1.27 -8.86 0.48
N GLY A 23 -1.93 -7.88 -0.12
CA GLY A 23 -2.39 -6.67 0.55
C GLY A 23 -3.44 -6.95 1.62
N VAL A 24 -3.50 -6.05 2.61
CA VAL A 24 -4.34 -6.19 3.80
C VAL A 24 -5.20 -4.96 4.01
N ASP A 25 -6.27 -5.10 4.79
CA ASP A 25 -7.20 -4.01 5.07
C ASP A 25 -6.66 -3.13 6.20
N PHE A 26 -6.32 -1.88 5.88
CA PHE A 26 -5.98 -0.81 6.82
C PHE A 26 -6.15 0.56 6.15
N PRO A 27 -6.35 1.65 6.92
CA PRO A 27 -6.73 2.95 6.37
C PRO A 27 -5.83 3.45 5.24
N LEU A 28 -4.51 3.37 5.39
CA LEU A 28 -3.56 3.87 4.38
C LEU A 28 -3.56 3.04 3.08
N ASN A 29 -3.94 1.76 3.11
CA ASN A 29 -4.01 0.93 1.89
C ASN A 29 -5.31 1.13 1.10
N PHE A 30 -6.14 2.08 1.50
CA PHE A 30 -7.35 2.44 0.78
C PHE A 30 -7.18 3.77 0.05
N LYS A 31 -7.74 3.82 -1.16
CA LYS A 31 -8.03 5.06 -1.87
C LYS A 31 -9.51 5.09 -2.19
N TYR A 32 -10.13 6.27 -2.13
CA TYR A 32 -11.55 6.42 -2.45
C TYR A 32 -11.70 7.01 -3.85
N LEU A 33 -12.22 6.20 -4.77
CA LEU A 33 -12.29 6.52 -6.19
C LEU A 33 -13.71 6.28 -6.72
N CYS A 34 -14.23 7.21 -7.53
CA CYS A 34 -15.47 6.98 -8.27
C CYS A 34 -15.25 5.94 -9.36
N SER A 35 -16.34 5.40 -9.93
CA SER A 35 -16.28 4.35 -10.97
C SER A 35 -15.33 4.68 -12.13
N GLU A 36 -15.30 5.94 -12.56
CA GLU A 36 -14.43 6.47 -13.60
C GLU A 36 -12.94 6.43 -13.20
N HIS A 37 -12.57 7.01 -12.06
CA HIS A 37 -11.18 7.03 -11.60
C HIS A 37 -10.70 5.68 -11.03
N HIS A 38 -11.62 4.78 -10.69
CA HIS A 38 -11.30 3.43 -10.19
C HIS A 38 -11.10 2.44 -11.34
N ARG A 39 -12.08 2.31 -12.24
CA ARG A 39 -12.17 1.26 -13.27
C ARG A 39 -12.21 1.79 -14.70
N GLY A 40 -12.27 3.11 -14.87
CA GLY A 40 -12.20 3.76 -16.18
C GLY A 40 -10.84 3.59 -16.84
N LYS A 41 -10.69 4.11 -18.07
CA LYS A 41 -9.50 3.91 -18.91
C LYS A 41 -8.19 4.30 -18.20
N ASN A 42 -8.23 5.36 -17.39
CA ASN A 42 -7.08 5.88 -16.68
C ASN A 42 -7.03 5.47 -15.20
N GLY A 43 -7.95 4.61 -14.73
CA GLY A 43 -7.98 4.14 -13.34
C GLY A 43 -6.92 3.07 -13.06
N PRO A 44 -6.58 2.84 -11.77
CA PRO A 44 -5.50 1.92 -11.37
C PRO A 44 -5.75 0.46 -11.80
N HIS A 45 -7.00 0.06 -12.05
CA HIS A 45 -7.30 -1.28 -12.57
C HIS A 45 -6.90 -1.46 -14.05
N LYS A 46 -6.72 -0.37 -14.80
CA LYS A 46 -6.40 -0.40 -16.25
C LYS A 46 -5.08 0.28 -16.58
N SER A 47 -4.57 1.14 -15.70
CA SER A 47 -3.30 1.84 -15.86
C SER A 47 -2.25 1.27 -14.90
N ARG A 48 -1.31 0.48 -15.43
CA ARG A 48 -0.17 -0.06 -14.66
C ARG A 48 0.66 1.06 -14.04
N LYS A 49 0.88 2.14 -14.79
CA LYS A 49 1.58 3.33 -14.29
C LYS A 49 0.92 3.88 -13.03
N LEU A 50 -0.38 4.16 -13.08
CA LEU A 50 -1.11 4.73 -11.94
C LEU A 50 -1.17 3.77 -10.73
N ASP A 51 -1.32 2.47 -11.00
CA ASP A 51 -1.27 1.43 -9.97
C ASP A 51 0.09 1.43 -9.24
N VAL A 52 1.20 1.49 -9.98
CA VAL A 52 2.55 1.56 -9.40
C VAL A 52 2.77 2.88 -8.67
N GLU A 53 2.31 4.02 -9.22
CA GLU A 53 2.38 5.32 -8.55
C GLU A 53 1.69 5.30 -7.18
N PHE A 54 0.48 4.72 -7.09
CA PHE A 54 -0.22 4.60 -5.80
C PHE A 54 0.52 3.69 -4.81
N LYS A 55 1.17 2.62 -5.29
CA LYS A 55 1.97 1.73 -4.45
C LYS A 55 3.24 2.41 -3.93
N ILE A 56 3.91 3.21 -4.76
CA ILE A 56 5.05 4.02 -4.33
C ILE A 56 4.60 5.07 -3.30
N GLU A 57 3.49 5.75 -3.55
CA GLU A 57 2.89 6.73 -2.62
C GLU A 57 2.60 6.09 -1.25
N LEU A 58 1.97 4.92 -1.22
CA LEU A 58 1.71 4.17 0.00
C LEU A 58 3.00 3.76 0.71
N GLN A 59 3.99 3.26 -0.02
CA GLN A 59 5.28 2.86 0.56
C GLN A 59 6.01 4.05 1.19
N LYS A 60 5.97 5.24 0.56
CA LYS A 60 6.52 6.48 1.11
C LYS A 60 5.78 6.88 2.39
N LYS A 61 4.44 6.91 2.36
CA LYS A 61 3.61 7.18 3.55
C LYS A 61 3.90 6.24 4.73
N LEU A 62 4.10 4.95 4.46
CA LEU A 62 4.48 3.98 5.50
C LEU A 62 5.88 4.24 6.05
N ASN A 63 6.83 4.64 5.21
CA ASN A 63 8.17 5.00 5.65
C ASN A 63 8.19 6.25 6.53
N ASP A 64 7.36 7.24 6.20
CA ASP A 64 7.24 8.49 6.95
C ASP A 64 6.52 8.27 8.28
N LEU A 65 5.45 7.47 8.28
CA LEU A 65 4.70 7.10 9.49
C LEU A 65 5.57 6.31 10.47
N LEU A 66 6.38 5.36 9.96
CA LEU A 66 7.23 4.50 10.77
C LEU A 66 8.65 5.08 10.88
N CYS A 67 8.84 6.11 11.70
CA CYS A 67 10.14 6.78 11.88
C CYS A 67 11.26 5.97 12.61
N LYS A 68 10.92 5.03 13.50
CA LYS A 68 11.85 4.11 14.19
C LYS A 68 12.26 2.91 13.33
N ASP A 69 13.37 2.27 13.70
CA ASP A 69 13.84 1.02 13.06
C ASP A 69 13.07 -0.24 13.49
N TYR A 70 12.47 -0.22 14.69
CA TYR A 70 11.77 -1.37 15.28
C TYR A 70 10.45 -0.96 15.92
N TYR A 71 9.47 -1.87 15.87
CA TYR A 71 8.15 -1.67 16.47
C TYR A 71 7.61 -2.92 17.14
N THR A 72 7.00 -2.72 18.29
CA THR A 72 6.14 -3.71 18.93
C THR A 72 4.78 -3.79 18.23
N ILE A 73 4.05 -4.89 18.46
CA ILE A 73 2.69 -5.03 17.92
C ILE A 73 1.77 -3.91 18.42
N ASP A 74 1.89 -3.52 19.69
CA ASP A 74 1.00 -2.52 20.27
C ASP A 74 1.23 -1.12 19.70
N GLU A 75 2.48 -0.75 19.38
CA GLU A 75 2.78 0.47 18.62
C GLU A 75 2.19 0.41 17.21
N LEU A 76 2.29 -0.74 16.53
CA LEU A 76 1.73 -0.91 15.18
C LEU A 76 0.20 -0.85 15.17
N VAL A 77 -0.48 -1.33 16.21
CA VAL A 77 -1.94 -1.17 16.36
C VAL A 77 -2.29 0.32 16.39
N CYS A 78 -1.55 1.13 17.15
CA CYS A 78 -1.81 2.56 17.26
C CYS A 78 -1.47 3.34 15.99
N LEU A 79 -0.38 2.98 15.30
CA LEU A 79 0.13 3.74 14.14
C LEU A 79 -0.58 3.37 12.83
N ILE A 80 -0.80 2.07 12.59
CA ILE A 80 -1.29 1.54 11.30
C ILE A 80 -2.78 1.19 11.37
N GLU A 81 -3.35 1.14 12.58
CA GLU A 81 -4.76 0.83 12.83
C GLU A 81 -5.17 -0.58 12.33
N ILE A 82 -4.22 -1.52 12.34
CA ILE A 82 -4.51 -2.95 12.14
C ILE A 82 -4.69 -3.60 13.51
N ASN A 83 -5.74 -4.42 13.66
CA ASN A 83 -5.96 -5.11 14.92
C ASN A 83 -4.81 -6.07 15.28
N LYS A 84 -4.59 -6.22 16.59
CA LYS A 84 -3.50 -7.01 17.19
C LYS A 84 -3.43 -8.45 16.68
N GLY A 85 -4.57 -9.12 16.54
CA GLY A 85 -4.64 -10.51 16.08
C GLY A 85 -4.18 -10.68 14.63
N MET A 86 -4.56 -9.72 13.77
CA MET A 86 -4.12 -9.69 12.39
C MET A 86 -2.63 -9.40 12.27
N LEU A 87 -2.10 -8.39 12.99
CA LEU A 87 -0.66 -8.09 12.99
C LEU A 87 0.19 -9.30 13.41
N ARG A 88 -0.20 -10.00 14.48
CA ARG A 88 0.46 -11.24 14.92
C ARG A 88 0.50 -12.29 13.81
N ARG A 89 -0.60 -12.46 13.07
CA ARG A 89 -0.67 -13.41 11.95
C ARG A 89 0.17 -12.97 10.76
N LEU A 90 0.20 -11.67 10.46
CA LEU A 90 0.95 -11.11 9.34
C LEU A 90 2.45 -11.21 9.55
N LEU A 91 2.89 -10.99 10.78
CA LEU A 91 4.31 -10.90 11.16
C LEU A 91 4.84 -12.19 11.81
N LYS A 92 4.05 -13.26 11.89
CA LYS A 92 4.42 -14.51 12.60
C LYS A 92 5.73 -15.15 12.11
N ASP A 93 6.02 -15.03 10.82
CA ASP A 93 7.17 -15.65 10.17
C ASP A 93 8.38 -14.69 10.11
N TYR A 94 8.26 -13.48 10.64
CA TYR A 94 9.32 -12.48 10.65
C TYR A 94 10.07 -12.50 11.98
N LYS A 95 11.37 -12.23 11.93
CA LYS A 95 12.22 -12.22 13.12
C LYS A 95 11.76 -11.11 14.07
N ILE A 96 11.58 -11.48 15.33
CA ILE A 96 11.37 -10.54 16.43
C ILE A 96 12.70 -10.26 17.13
N TYR A 97 13.02 -8.98 17.29
CA TYR A 97 14.16 -8.49 18.04
C TYR A 97 13.70 -8.05 19.44
N LYS A 98 14.64 -7.72 20.32
CA LYS A 98 14.33 -7.25 21.67
C LYS A 98 13.41 -6.02 21.65
N GLU A 99 13.60 -5.16 20.65
CA GLU A 99 12.88 -3.92 20.40
C GLU A 99 11.60 -4.11 19.57
N GLY A 100 11.38 -5.30 18.99
CA GLY A 100 10.21 -5.64 18.17
C GLY A 100 10.55 -6.07 16.75
N TYR A 101 9.62 -5.86 15.83
CA TYR A 101 9.76 -6.17 14.41
C TYR A 101 10.47 -5.05 13.66
N LYS A 102 11.35 -5.41 12.73
CA LYS A 102 12.09 -4.45 11.92
C LYS A 102 11.15 -3.69 10.97
N LYS A 103 11.30 -2.36 10.89
CA LYS A 103 10.53 -1.47 10.00
C LYS A 103 10.43 -2.00 8.57
N THR A 104 11.57 -2.39 8.00
CA THR A 104 11.64 -2.87 6.61
C THR A 104 10.80 -4.12 6.39
N ASP A 105 10.75 -5.02 7.36
CA ASP A 105 9.98 -6.27 7.30
C ASP A 105 8.48 -5.99 7.38
N ILE A 106 8.09 -5.06 8.26
CA ILE A 106 6.71 -4.60 8.41
C ILE A 106 6.22 -3.98 7.10
N ILE A 107 6.97 -3.02 6.55
CA ILE A 107 6.62 -2.33 5.30
C ILE A 107 6.57 -3.34 4.15
N TYR A 108 7.60 -4.18 3.99
CA TYR A 108 7.63 -5.22 2.96
C TYR A 108 6.40 -6.14 3.05
N ARG A 109 5.99 -6.53 4.27
CA ARG A 109 4.79 -7.34 4.45
C ARG A 109 3.52 -6.61 4.06
N LEU A 110 3.35 -5.35 4.46
CA LEU A 110 2.17 -4.54 4.14
C LEU A 110 2.07 -4.23 2.64
N MET A 111 3.21 -4.11 1.97
CA MET A 111 3.32 -3.92 0.52
C MET A 111 3.16 -5.22 -0.29
N GLY A 112 2.65 -6.30 0.32
CA GLY A 112 2.39 -7.56 -0.39
C GLY A 112 3.65 -8.36 -0.72
N LYS A 113 4.70 -8.23 0.10
CA LYS A 113 6.01 -8.85 -0.13
C LYS A 113 6.67 -8.39 -1.43
N LYS A 114 6.49 -7.11 -1.76
CA LYS A 114 7.15 -6.43 -2.87
C LYS A 114 7.61 -5.05 -2.44
N ILE A 115 8.77 -4.63 -2.96
CA ILE A 115 9.25 -3.26 -2.85
C ILE A 115 8.92 -2.58 -4.18
N TYR A 116 8.42 -1.36 -4.11
CA TYR A 116 8.11 -0.55 -5.30
C TYR A 116 9.09 0.61 -5.40
N THR A 117 9.73 0.77 -6.55
CA THR A 117 10.74 1.80 -6.83
C THR A 117 10.33 2.65 -8.03
N GLU A 118 10.93 3.83 -8.17
CA GLU A 118 10.64 4.74 -9.27
C GLU A 118 11.06 4.14 -10.63
N ASP A 119 12.11 3.33 -10.67
CA ASP A 119 12.55 2.57 -11.87
C ASP A 119 11.43 1.69 -12.47
N MET A 120 10.48 1.21 -11.65
CA MET A 120 9.33 0.44 -12.14
C MET A 120 8.36 1.26 -13.00
N LEU A 121 8.48 2.58 -12.98
CA LEU A 121 7.78 3.50 -13.88
C LEU A 121 8.58 3.69 -15.18
N GLU A 122 9.91 3.67 -15.13
CA GLU A 122 10.79 3.80 -16.31
C GLU A 122 10.63 2.60 -17.25
N GLU A 123 10.61 1.38 -16.71
CA GLU A 123 10.33 0.15 -17.47
C GLU A 123 9.00 0.21 -18.25
N TYR A 124 8.03 1.00 -17.76
CA TYR A 124 6.76 1.21 -18.46
C TYR A 124 6.89 2.19 -19.65
N TYR A 125 7.69 3.24 -19.52
CA TYR A 125 7.91 4.19 -20.61
C TYR A 125 8.75 3.59 -21.74
N ASP A 126 9.78 2.82 -21.39
CA ASP A 126 10.60 2.10 -22.38
C ASP A 126 9.77 1.08 -23.16
N PHE A 127 8.81 0.42 -22.50
CA PHE A 127 7.90 -0.49 -23.20
C PHE A 127 7.00 0.24 -24.22
N ILE A 128 6.50 1.44 -23.92
CA ILE A 128 5.62 2.20 -24.84
C ILE A 128 6.41 2.85 -25.97
N ALA A 129 7.63 3.33 -25.71
CA ALA A 129 8.45 4.01 -26.72
C ALA A 129 8.96 3.09 -27.85
N ASN A 130 8.81 1.77 -27.69
CA ASN A 130 9.23 0.76 -28.67
C ASN A 130 8.07 0.21 -29.54
N PHE A 131 6.90 0.86 -29.55
CA PHE A 131 5.76 0.57 -30.43
C PHE A 131 5.22 1.85 -31.08
#